data_AF-A0A2D5AHR7-F1
#
_entry.id   AF-A0A2D5AHR7-F1
#
_cell.length_a   1.000
_cell.length_b   1.000
_cell.length_c   1.000
_cell.angle_alpha   90.00
_cell.angle_beta   90.00
_cell.angle_gamma   90.00
#
_symmetry.space_group_name_H-M   'P 1'
#
loop_
_entity.id
_entity.type
_entity.pdbx_description
1 polymer ?
#
loop_
_entity_poly.entity_id
_entity_poly.type
_entity_poly.pdbx_seq_one_letter_code
_entity_poly.pdbx_strand_id
1 'polypeptide(L)'
;MLLVAGCQSNNEAADSLNNNVPVETQQKVYRELRAAMTLAGKEALAAYPKTGTPEGGAEEFRALQDSLRDSYWATVCDTNQVALHYGDSIWTKGVKEKWPAVVKGR
;
A
#
# COMPACT_ATOMS: atom_id res chain seq x y z
N MET A 1 -9.34 -38.10 -27.18
CA MET A 1 -9.98 -37.27 -26.13
C MET A 1 -8.85 -36.65 -25.31
N LEU A 2 -8.49 -35.40 -25.61
CA LEU A 2 -7.41 -34.69 -24.91
C LEU A 2 -7.95 -34.14 -23.58
N LEU A 3 -7.45 -34.68 -22.48
CA LEU A 3 -7.65 -34.15 -21.13
C LEU A 3 -6.86 -32.83 -21.02
N VAL A 4 -7.59 -31.72 -21.05
CA VAL A 4 -7.04 -30.42 -20.63
C VAL A 4 -6.81 -30.53 -19.12
N ALA A 5 -5.56 -30.73 -18.74
CA ALA A 5 -5.09 -30.53 -17.38
C ALA A 5 -5.27 -29.04 -17.05
N GLY A 6 -6.42 -28.72 -16.46
CA GLY A 6 -6.64 -27.42 -15.85
C GLY A 6 -5.59 -27.24 -14.76
N CYS A 7 -4.73 -26.23 -14.91
CA CYS A 7 -3.89 -25.74 -13.85
C CYS A 7 -4.80 -25.39 -12.67
N GLN A 8 -4.92 -26.30 -11.70
CA GLN A 8 -5.41 -25.96 -10.38
C GLN A 8 -4.40 -24.97 -9.83
N SER A 9 -4.69 -23.68 -9.94
CA SER A 9 -4.03 -22.66 -9.14
C SER A 9 -4.28 -23.05 -7.70
N ASN A 10 -3.28 -23.66 -7.07
CA ASN A 10 -3.20 -23.86 -5.64
C ASN A 10 -3.11 -22.48 -4.96
N ASN A 11 -4.23 -21.77 -4.94
CA ASN A 11 -4.39 -20.46 -4.28
C ASN A 11 -4.62 -20.62 -2.77
N GLU A 12 -4.71 -21.85 -2.24
CA GLU A 12 -4.95 -22.07 -0.81
C GLU A 12 -3.82 -21.54 0.09
N ALA A 13 -2.58 -21.46 -0.41
CA ALA A 13 -1.45 -20.89 0.33
C ALA A 13 -1.49 -19.34 0.40
N ALA A 14 -2.17 -18.69 -0.53
CA ALA A 14 -2.35 -17.23 -0.52
C ALA A 14 -3.57 -16.78 0.31
N ASP A 15 -4.54 -17.69 0.53
CA ASP A 15 -5.76 -17.42 1.32
C ASP A 15 -5.60 -17.72 2.81
N SER A 16 -4.53 -18.42 3.24
CA SER A 16 -4.15 -18.47 4.64
C SER A 16 -3.49 -17.15 5.06
N LEU A 17 -4.25 -16.05 5.00
CA LEU A 17 -3.92 -14.82 5.69
C LEU A 17 -3.54 -15.20 7.12
N ASN A 18 -2.32 -14.92 7.54
CA ASN A 18 -1.97 -14.87 8.95
C ASN A 18 -2.70 -13.66 9.57
N ASN A 19 -4.02 -13.77 9.71
CA ASN A 19 -4.92 -12.68 10.09
C ASN A 19 -5.05 -12.57 11.61
N ASN A 20 -3.98 -12.90 12.33
CA ASN A 20 -3.91 -12.81 13.78
C ASN A 20 -3.71 -11.37 14.26
N VAL A 21 -3.45 -10.44 13.33
CA VAL A 21 -3.32 -9.03 13.64
C VAL A 21 -4.69 -8.42 13.95
N PRO A 22 -4.89 -7.78 15.13
CA PRO A 22 -6.15 -7.14 15.46
C PRO A 22 -6.59 -6.11 14.41
N VAL A 23 -7.89 -6.06 14.12
CA VAL A 23 -8.48 -5.16 13.09
C VAL A 23 -8.08 -3.70 13.33
N GLU A 24 -8.03 -3.26 14.58
CA GLU A 24 -7.60 -1.90 14.94
C GLU A 24 -6.17 -1.60 14.49
N THR A 25 -5.26 -2.57 14.65
CA THR A 25 -3.87 -2.46 14.19
C THR A 25 -3.82 -2.42 12.67
N GLN A 26 -4.61 -3.25 11.96
CA GLN A 26 -4.71 -3.17 10.50
C GLN A 26 -5.21 -1.79 10.02
N GLN A 27 -6.23 -1.23 10.69
CA GLN A 27 -6.76 0.09 10.38
C GLN A 27 -5.76 1.20 10.65
N LYS A 28 -5.00 1.12 11.75
CA LYS A 28 -3.91 2.05 12.06
C LYS A 28 -2.89 2.08 10.92
N VAL A 29 -2.34 0.92 10.55
CA VAL A 29 -1.31 0.82 9.50
C VAL A 29 -1.85 1.35 8.16
N TYR A 30 -3.09 1.01 7.79
CA TYR A 30 -3.70 1.56 6.58
C TYR A 30 -3.78 3.10 6.61
N ARG A 31 -4.21 3.69 7.73
CA ARG A 31 -4.29 5.15 7.87
C ARG A 31 -2.91 5.81 7.76
N GLU A 32 -1.89 5.18 8.35
CA GLU A 32 -0.51 5.63 8.26
C GLU A 32 0.02 5.56 6.83
N LEU A 33 -0.28 4.49 6.08
CA LEU A 33 0.08 4.37 4.66
C LEU A 33 -0.62 5.45 3.81
N ARG A 34 -1.89 5.76 4.10
CA ARG A 34 -2.61 6.86 3.41
C ARG A 34 -2.04 8.23 3.76
N ALA A 35 -1.66 8.43 5.01
CA ALA A 35 -1.00 9.66 5.46
C ALA A 35 0.37 9.83 4.79
N ALA A 36 1.16 8.76 4.68
CA ALA A 36 2.44 8.74 3.96
C ALA A 36 2.30 9.17 2.49
N MET A 37 1.31 8.63 1.76
CA MET A 37 1.07 9.08 0.38
C MET A 37 0.69 10.56 0.28
N THR A 38 -0.09 11.04 1.25
CA THR A 38 -0.49 12.46 1.32
C THR A 38 0.73 13.35 1.62
N LEU A 39 1.62 12.91 2.52
CA LEU A 39 2.84 13.62 2.87
C LEU A 39 3.79 13.71 1.68
N ALA A 40 4.02 12.60 0.96
CA ALA A 40 4.85 12.59 -0.25
C ALA A 40 4.37 13.61 -1.30
N GLY A 41 3.06 13.68 -1.52
CA GLY A 41 2.48 14.69 -2.41
C GLY A 41 2.69 16.12 -1.91
N LYS A 42 2.50 16.38 -0.61
CA LYS A 42 2.72 17.70 -0.01
C LYS A 42 4.18 18.15 -0.13
N GLU A 43 5.13 17.27 0.15
CA GLU A 43 6.55 17.60 0.07
C GLU A 43 7.01 17.81 -1.37
N ALA A 44 6.55 16.99 -2.32
CA ALA A 44 6.82 17.21 -3.73
C ALA A 44 6.26 18.56 -4.22
N LEU A 45 5.05 18.94 -3.78
CA LEU A 45 4.42 20.23 -4.08
C LEU A 45 5.08 21.42 -3.37
N ALA A 46 5.78 21.19 -2.27
CA ALA A 46 6.59 22.21 -1.62
C ALA A 46 7.91 22.45 -2.36
N ALA A 47 8.42 21.41 -3.04
CA ALA A 47 9.65 21.48 -3.81
C ALA A 47 9.43 22.01 -5.24
N TYR A 48 8.29 21.73 -5.87
CA TYR A 48 7.98 22.10 -7.27
C TYR A 48 6.59 22.75 -7.37
N PRO A 49 6.36 23.64 -8.35
CA PRO A 49 7.22 23.96 -9.49
C PRO A 49 8.44 24.81 -9.11
N LYS A 50 9.54 24.66 -9.87
CA LYS A 50 10.75 25.48 -9.74
C LYS A 50 10.95 26.38 -10.95
N THR A 51 11.38 27.60 -10.71
CA THR A 51 11.79 28.51 -11.78
C THR A 51 13.13 28.05 -12.36
N GLY A 52 13.30 28.17 -13.68
CA GLY A 52 14.53 27.76 -14.36
C GLY A 52 14.62 26.27 -14.72
N THR A 53 13.61 25.45 -14.38
CA THR A 53 13.50 24.06 -14.84
C THR A 53 12.48 23.93 -15.99
N PRO A 54 12.73 23.07 -17.00
CA PRO A 54 11.78 22.80 -18.08
C PRO A 54 10.40 22.44 -17.53
N GLU A 55 9.33 23.04 -18.08
CA GLU A 55 7.94 22.79 -17.66
C GLU A 55 7.70 22.93 -16.14
N GLY A 56 8.50 23.75 -15.45
CA GLY A 56 8.40 23.89 -13.99
C GLY A 56 8.93 22.69 -13.20
N GLY A 57 9.63 21.75 -13.85
CA GLY A 57 10.24 20.58 -13.23
C GLY A 57 9.26 19.43 -13.04
N ALA A 58 8.34 19.24 -13.99
CA ALA A 58 7.26 18.25 -13.87
C ALA A 58 7.76 16.78 -13.81
N GLU A 59 8.89 16.47 -14.46
CA GLU A 59 9.51 15.16 -14.39
C GLU A 59 10.16 14.93 -13.02
N GLU A 60 10.90 15.92 -12.53
CA GLU A 60 11.56 15.89 -11.23
C GLU A 60 10.55 15.89 -10.08
N PHE A 61 9.41 16.56 -10.25
CA PHE A 61 8.27 16.47 -9.33
C PHE A 61 7.78 15.03 -9.21
N ARG A 62 7.55 14.34 -10.35
CA ARG A 62 7.09 12.94 -10.35
C ARG A 62 8.13 12.01 -9.73
N ALA A 63 9.40 12.16 -10.12
CA ALA A 63 10.49 11.37 -9.57
C ALA A 63 10.63 11.57 -8.04
N LEU A 64 10.54 12.80 -7.57
CA LEU A 64 10.56 13.11 -6.13
C LEU A 64 9.34 12.52 -5.42
N GLN A 65 8.15 12.71 -5.98
CA GLN A 65 6.92 12.19 -5.38
C GLN A 65 6.96 10.66 -5.26
N ASP A 66 7.42 9.95 -6.29
CA ASP A 66 7.52 8.49 -6.26
C ASP A 66 8.62 8.02 -5.29
N SER A 67 9.78 8.68 -5.27
CA SER A 67 10.84 8.38 -4.30
C SER A 67 10.38 8.57 -2.85
N LEU A 68 9.64 9.65 -2.56
CA LEU A 68 9.07 9.91 -1.24
C LEU A 68 7.99 8.88 -0.88
N ARG A 69 7.15 8.50 -1.84
CA ARG A 69 6.14 7.45 -1.65
C ARG A 69 6.79 6.14 -1.24
N ASP A 70 7.83 5.72 -1.94
CA ASP A 70 8.56 4.48 -1.63
C ASP A 70 9.24 4.55 -0.26
N SER A 71 9.91 5.67 0.04
CA SER A 71 10.59 5.88 1.32
C SER A 71 9.63 5.86 2.51
N TYR A 72 8.52 6.61 2.44
CA TYR A 72 7.56 6.64 3.54
C TYR A 72 6.78 5.33 3.65
N TRP A 73 6.49 4.69 2.53
CA TRP A 73 5.87 3.38 2.54
C TRP A 73 6.74 2.36 3.27
N ALA A 74 8.02 2.28 2.90
CA ALA A 74 9.00 1.43 3.58
C ALA A 74 9.05 1.75 5.08
N THR A 75 9.11 3.04 5.44
CA THR A 75 9.11 3.49 6.84
C THR A 75 7.87 3.01 7.61
N VAL A 76 6.67 3.16 7.05
CA VAL A 76 5.43 2.71 7.71
C VAL A 76 5.40 1.19 7.82
N CYS A 77 5.87 0.47 6.81
CA CYS A 77 5.99 -0.99 6.86
C CYS A 77 6.97 -1.45 7.94
N ASP A 78 8.14 -0.84 8.05
CA ASP A 78 9.18 -1.21 9.01
C ASP A 78 8.77 -0.88 10.44
N THR A 79 8.24 0.33 10.67
CA THR A 79 7.80 0.77 12.01
C THR A 79 6.63 -0.04 12.56
N ASN A 80 5.78 -0.57 11.69
CA ASN A 80 4.70 -1.48 12.07
C ASN A 80 5.07 -2.96 11.92
N GLN A 81 6.34 -3.26 11.61
CA GLN A 81 6.85 -4.62 11.43
C GLN A 81 5.94 -5.45 10.51
N VAL A 82 5.52 -4.85 9.40
CA VAL A 82 4.48 -5.41 8.53
C VAL A 82 4.88 -6.79 7.99
N ALA A 83 6.15 -6.96 7.59
CA ALA A 83 6.67 -8.25 7.13
C ALA A 83 6.54 -9.35 8.19
N LEU A 84 6.69 -9.01 9.48
CA LEU A 84 6.59 -9.96 10.59
C LEU A 84 5.13 -10.29 10.92
N HIS A 85 4.27 -9.28 10.99
CA HIS A 85 2.91 -9.44 11.52
C HIS A 85 1.86 -9.76 10.46
N TYR A 86 2.05 -9.29 9.23
CA TYR A 86 1.04 -9.38 8.16
C TYR A 86 1.43 -10.37 7.05
N GLY A 87 2.68 -10.88 7.06
CA GLY A 87 3.24 -11.70 5.99
C GLY A 87 3.14 -11.01 4.62
N ASP A 88 2.96 -11.79 3.56
CA ASP A 88 2.74 -11.27 2.20
C ASP A 88 1.42 -10.48 2.03
N SER A 89 0.58 -10.41 3.08
CA SER A 89 -0.84 -10.09 2.97
C SER A 89 -1.30 -8.80 3.66
N ILE A 90 -0.47 -7.77 3.73
CA ILE A 90 -1.06 -6.43 3.90
C ILE A 90 -1.73 -5.93 2.61
N TRP A 91 -1.38 -6.48 1.44
CA TRP A 91 -1.84 -5.99 0.14
C TRP A 91 -2.27 -7.07 -0.88
N THR A 92 -2.09 -8.37 -0.65
CA THR A 92 -2.28 -9.37 -1.72
C THR A 92 -3.69 -9.62 -2.20
N LYS A 93 -4.76 -9.01 -1.64
CA LYS A 93 -6.05 -8.90 -2.38
C LYS A 93 -7.21 -8.07 -1.81
N GLY A 94 -7.12 -7.34 -0.70
CA GLY A 94 -8.32 -6.54 -0.34
C GLY A 94 -8.43 -5.92 1.03
N VAL A 95 -7.61 -4.92 1.36
CA VAL A 95 -7.97 -4.02 2.48
C VAL A 95 -9.23 -3.20 2.14
N LYS A 96 -9.47 -2.89 0.86
CA LYS A 96 -10.72 -2.22 0.43
C LYS A 96 -11.92 -3.17 0.28
N GLU A 97 -11.70 -4.39 -0.21
CA GLU A 97 -12.80 -5.32 -0.53
C GLU A 97 -13.25 -6.15 0.67
N LYS A 98 -12.36 -6.46 1.62
CA LYS A 98 -12.65 -7.27 2.82
C LYS A 98 -12.77 -6.46 4.11
N TRP A 99 -13.14 -5.17 4.05
CA TRP A 99 -13.43 -4.34 5.22
C TRP A 99 -14.89 -4.47 5.72
N PRO A 100 -15.47 -5.66 5.54
CA PRO A 100 -16.83 -5.85 5.08
C PRO A 100 -17.84 -5.18 6.03
N ALA A 101 -18.66 -4.26 5.54
CA ALA A 101 -19.93 -3.87 6.18
C ALA A 101 -19.92 -3.34 7.65
N VAL A 102 -18.79 -3.30 8.38
CA VAL A 102 -18.75 -2.91 9.80
C VAL A 102 -18.89 -1.39 10.01
N VAL A 103 -18.68 -0.59 8.95
CA VAL A 103 -18.85 0.88 9.01
C VAL A 103 -20.31 1.32 8.81
N LYS A 104 -21.23 0.42 8.40
CA LYS A 104 -22.68 0.69 8.47
C LYS A 104 -23.22 0.20 9.82
N GLY A 105 -22.96 0.96 10.88
CA GLY A 105 -23.43 0.57 12.21
C GLY A 105 -23.05 1.50 13.37
N ARG A 106 -22.80 2.79 13.12
CA ARG A 106 -22.91 3.84 14.14
C ARG A 106 -23.46 5.11 13.52
#